data_AF-A0A3D3CRS1-F1
#
_entry.id   AF-A0A3D3CRS1-F1
#
_cell.length_a   1.000
_cell.length_b   1.000
_cell.length_c   1.000
_cell.angle_alpha   90.00
_cell.angle_beta   90.00
_cell.angle_gamma   90.00
#
_symmetry.space_group_name_H-M   'P 1'
#
loop_
_entity.id
_entity.type
_entity.pdbx_description
1 polymer ?
#
loop_
_entity_poly.entity_id
_entity_poly.type
_entity_poly.pdbx_seq_one_letter_code
_entity_poly.pdbx_strand_id
1 'polypeptide(L)' 'MKYFFSLCLIVFFLHPSCAQSTNPEQPAFIRDSLDTYIQKGLIDWNLPGLSVVIVKDGKVVWMKGYGVRDIETKKPVD' A
#
# COMPACT_ATOMS: atom_id res chain seq x y z
N MET A 1 -25.38 23.20 41.78
CA MET A 1 -24.55 21.97 41.66
C MET A 1 -24.85 21.09 40.43
N LYS A 2 -25.96 21.27 39.69
CA LYS A 2 -26.33 20.42 38.54
C LYS A 2 -25.66 20.82 37.22
N TYR A 3 -25.38 22.12 37.03
CA TYR A 3 -24.73 22.66 35.84
C TYR A 3 -23.20 22.47 35.81
N PHE A 4 -22.58 22.30 36.99
CA PHE A 4 -21.13 22.06 37.09
C PHE A 4 -20.75 20.69 36.50
N PHE A 5 -21.57 19.67 36.76
CA PHE A 5 -21.40 18.34 36.17
C PHE A 5 -21.71 18.33 34.66
N SER A 6 -22.66 19.16 34.21
CA SER A 6 -23.03 19.29 32.80
C SER A 6 -21.98 20.04 31.96
N LEU A 7 -21.22 20.97 32.55
CA LEU A 7 -20.19 21.73 31.85
C LEU A 7 -18.95 20.86 31.54
N CYS A 8 -18.62 19.92 32.42
CA CYS A 8 -17.48 19.01 32.25
C CYS A 8 -17.69 18.01 31.09
N LEU A 9 -18.94 17.66 30.79
CA LEU A 9 -19.27 16.71 29.73
C LEU A 9 -19.11 17.31 28.31
N ILE A 10 -19.23 18.62 28.16
CA ILE A 10 -19.16 19.32 26.86
C ILE A 10 -17.70 19.53 26.42
N VAL A 11 -16.77 19.69 27.37
CA VAL A 11 -15.32 19.87 27.07
C VAL A 11 -14.69 18.58 26.53
N PHE A 12 -15.24 17.41 26.87
CA PHE A 12 -14.71 16.13 26.39
C PHE A 12 -15.00 15.86 24.90
N PHE A 13 -16.06 16.47 24.35
CA PHE A 13 -16.48 16.29 22.95
C PHE A 13 -15.80 17.21 21.92
N LEU A 14 -14.97 18.17 22.37
CA LEU A 14 -14.29 19.14 21.50
C LEU A 14 -12.84 18.79 21.17
N HIS A 15 -12.34 17.63 21.60
CA HIS A 15 -11.05 17.15 21.13
C HIS A 15 -11.23 16.57 19.72
N PRO A 16 -10.69 17.20 18.65
CA PRO A 16 -10.57 16.53 17.38
C PRO A 16 -9.65 15.34 17.62
N SER A 17 -10.23 14.15 17.71
CA SER A 17 -9.50 12.90 17.71
C SER A 17 -8.77 12.85 16.37
N CYS A 18 -7.53 13.33 16.36
CA CYS A 18 -6.62 13.18 15.25
C CYS A 18 -6.18 11.72 15.27
N ALA A 19 -7.09 10.82 14.89
CA ALA A 19 -6.74 9.52 14.36
C ALA A 19 -6.06 9.80 13.02
N GLN A 20 -4.78 10.17 13.08
CA GLN A 20 -3.93 10.17 11.90
C GLN A 20 -3.80 8.71 11.53
N SER A 21 -4.62 8.30 10.57
CA SER A 21 -4.37 7.09 9.79
C SER A 21 -3.01 7.31 9.13
N THR A 22 -1.94 6.90 9.80
CA THR A 22 -0.65 6.69 9.16
C THR A 22 -0.87 5.56 8.19
N ASN A 23 -1.28 5.88 6.96
CA ASN A 23 -1.11 4.96 5.86
C ASN A 23 0.39 4.68 5.84
N PRO A 24 0.85 3.44 6.12
CA PRO A 24 2.27 3.16 6.21
C PRO A 24 2.89 3.65 4.91
N GLU A 25 3.70 4.70 5.01
CA GLU A 25 4.31 5.33 3.86
C GLU A 25 5.10 4.24 3.15
N GLN A 26 4.74 3.95 1.90
CA GLN A 26 5.45 2.94 1.12
C GLN A 26 6.92 3.36 1.08
N PRO A 27 7.88 2.46 1.38
CA PRO A 27 9.30 2.77 1.26
C PRO A 27 9.61 3.42 -0.09
N ALA A 28 10.45 4.46 -0.10
CA ALA A 28 10.76 5.24 -1.30
C ALA A 28 11.13 4.35 -2.50
N PHE A 29 11.89 3.27 -2.27
CA PHE A 29 12.23 2.30 -3.29
C PHE A 29 11.01 1.68 -4.01
N ILE A 30 9.94 1.34 -3.27
CA ILE A 30 8.70 0.77 -3.85
C ILE A 30 8.04 1.76 -4.81
N ARG A 31 8.09 3.07 -4.48
CA ARG A 31 7.50 4.13 -5.30
C ARG A 31 8.37 4.51 -6.50
N ASP A 32 9.68 4.55 -6.30
CA ASP A 32 10.57 5.28 -7.21
C ASP A 32 11.40 4.35 -8.11
N SER A 33 11.61 3.09 -7.73
CA SER A 33 12.62 2.23 -8.40
C SER A 33 12.25 0.77 -8.56
N LEU A 34 11.29 0.25 -7.80
CA LEU A 34 10.92 -1.17 -7.81
C LEU A 34 10.46 -1.64 -9.19
N ASP A 35 9.64 -0.84 -9.89
CA ASP A 35 9.16 -1.19 -11.24
C ASP A 35 10.32 -1.38 -12.22
N THR A 36 11.26 -0.43 -12.26
CA THR A 36 12.44 -0.50 -13.13
C THR A 36 13.34 -1.68 -12.77
N TYR A 37 13.53 -1.93 -11.47
CA TYR A 37 14.30 -3.07 -10.98
C TYR A 37 13.69 -4.39 -11.46
N ILE A 38 12.38 -4.55 -11.32
CA ILE A 38 11.69 -5.77 -11.75
C ILE A 38 11.73 -5.92 -13.27
N GLN A 39 11.45 -4.86 -14.02
CA GLN A 39 11.52 -4.90 -15.49
C GLN A 39 12.91 -5.29 -16.00
N LYS A 40 13.98 -4.81 -15.35
CA LYS A 40 15.34 -5.26 -15.66
C LYS A 40 15.50 -6.75 -15.39
N GLY A 41 15.01 -7.25 -14.26
CA GLY A 41 15.03 -8.69 -13.94
C GLY A 41 14.27 -9.56 -14.96
N LEU A 42 13.15 -9.08 -15.50
CA LEU A 42 12.43 -9.79 -16.58
C LEU A 42 13.34 -9.99 -17.81
N ILE A 43 14.12 -8.96 -18.17
CA ILE A 43 15.04 -9.02 -19.32
C ILE A 43 16.25 -9.90 -18.99
N ASP A 44 16.91 -9.64 -17.87
CA ASP A 44 18.15 -10.32 -17.46
C ASP A 44 17.95 -11.83 -17.36
N TRP A 45 16.75 -12.29 -16.96
CA TRP A 45 16.43 -13.70 -16.78
C TRP A 45 15.51 -14.27 -17.88
N ASN A 46 15.24 -13.47 -18.93
CA ASN A 46 14.37 -13.85 -20.05
C ASN A 46 13.00 -14.42 -19.60
N LEU A 47 12.36 -13.75 -18.65
CA LEU A 47 11.07 -14.15 -18.11
C LEU A 47 9.92 -13.51 -18.92
N PRO A 48 8.92 -14.30 -19.37
CA PRO A 48 7.78 -13.75 -20.10
C PRO A 48 6.85 -12.93 -19.20
N GLY A 49 6.78 -13.24 -17.90
CA GLY A 49 5.99 -12.51 -16.93
C GLY A 49 6.29 -12.90 -15.48
N LEU A 50 5.90 -12.04 -14.55
CA LEU A 50 6.14 -12.17 -13.11
C LEU A 50 5.02 -11.47 -12.32
N SER A 51 4.52 -12.09 -11.24
CA SER A 51 3.61 -11.44 -10.29
C SER A 51 4.33 -11.25 -8.96
N VAL A 52 4.23 -10.07 -8.37
CA VAL A 52 4.89 -9.74 -7.10
C VAL A 52 3.89 -9.10 -6.13
N VAL A 53 3.97 -9.50 -4.86
CA VAL A 53 3.23 -8.89 -3.75
C VAL A 53 4.19 -8.60 -2.60
N ILE A 54 4.04 -7.43 -1.98
CA ILE A 54 4.81 -7.03 -0.80
C ILE A 54 3.82 -6.87 0.35
N VAL A 55 4.06 -7.61 1.43
CA VAL A 55 3.26 -7.59 2.65
C VAL A 55 4.11 -7.05 3.79
N LYS A 56 3.58 -6.06 4.52
CA LYS A 56 4.20 -5.48 5.71
C LYS A 56 3.15 -5.37 6.80
N ASP A 57 3.47 -5.82 8.01
CA ASP A 57 2.59 -5.77 9.18
C ASP A 57 1.20 -6.40 8.91
N GLY A 58 1.18 -7.52 8.18
CA GLY A 58 -0.04 -8.23 7.79
C GLY A 58 -0.89 -7.52 6.73
N LYS A 59 -0.43 -6.40 6.16
CA LYS A 59 -1.13 -5.64 5.11
C LYS A 59 -0.38 -5.74 3.79
N VAL A 60 -1.13 -5.91 2.70
CA VAL A 60 -0.59 -5.76 1.34
C VAL A 60 -0.25 -4.29 1.14
N VAL A 61 1.03 -3.98 0.98
CA VAL A 61 1.51 -2.62 0.73
C VAL A 61 1.78 -2.37 -0.74
N TRP A 62 1.93 -3.41 -1.56
CA TRP A 62 2.13 -3.28 -3.00
C TRP A 62 1.83 -4.62 -3.69
N MET A 63 1.23 -4.59 -4.88
CA MET A 63 0.90 -5.78 -5.68
C MET A 63 0.80 -5.40 -7.15
N LYS A 64 1.48 -6.14 -8.03
CA LYS A 64 1.42 -5.91 -9.49
C LYS A 64 1.88 -7.14 -10.28
N GLY A 65 1.29 -7.31 -11.46
CA GLY A 65 1.77 -8.23 -12.50
C GLY A 65 2.64 -7.51 -13.53
N TYR A 66 3.66 -8.18 -14.04
CA TYR A 66 4.52 -7.71 -15.13
C TYR A 66 4.55 -8.73 -16.26
N GLY A 67 4.58 -8.24 -17.50
CA GLY A 67 4.67 -9.08 -18.68
C GLY A 67 3.38 -9.88 -18.92
N VAL A 68 3.53 -11.08 -19.45
CA VAL A 68 2.41 -11.93 -19.90
C VAL A 68 2.44 -13.30 -19.21
N ARG A 69 1.25 -13.84 -18.92
CA ARG A 69 1.09 -15.21 -18.40
C ARG A 69 1.05 -16.29 -19.48
N ASP A 70 0.95 -15.87 -20.74
CA ASP A 70 0.83 -16.73 -21.89
C ASP A 70 1.54 -16.10 -23.10
N ILE A 71 2.42 -16.87 -23.72
CA ILE A 71 3.29 -16.39 -24.81
C ILE A 71 2.53 -16.31 -26.14
N GLU A 72 1.50 -17.13 -26.34
CA GLU A 72 0.69 -17.16 -27.56
C GLU A 72 -0.39 -16.08 -27.49
N THR A 73 -1.16 -16.09 -26.42
CA THR A 73 -2.31 -15.17 -26.27
C THR A 73 -1.90 -13.78 -25.79
N LYS A 74 -0.65 -13.62 -25.32
CA LYS A 74 -0.09 -12.37 -24.77
C LYS A 74 -0.93 -11.76 -23.66
N LYS A 75 -1.71 -12.58 -22.94
CA LYS A 75 -2.54 -12.10 -21.84
C LYS A 75 -1.66 -11.57 -20.71
N PRO A 76 -1.97 -10.39 -20.14
CA PRO A 76 -1.21 -9.85 -19.03
C PRO A 76 -1.24 -10.79 -17.82
N VAL A 77 -0.25 -10.61 -16.94
CA VAL A 77 -0.17 -11.36 -15.68
C VAL A 77 -1.23 -10.91 -14.68
N ASP A 78 -1.57 -9.62 -14.66
CA ASP A 78 -2.63 -9.03 -13.83
C ASP A 78 -4.03 -9.07 -14.47
#